data_AF-A0A1L9UH85-F1
#
_entry.id   AF-A0A1L9UH85-F1
#
_cell.length_a   1.000
_cell.length_b   1.000
_cell.length_c   1.000
_cell.angle_alpha   90.00
_cell.angle_beta   90.00
_cell.angle_gamma   90.00
#
_symmetry.space_group_name_H-M   'P 1'
#
loop_
_entity.id
_entity.type
_entity.pdbx_description
1 polymer ?
#
loop_
_entity_poly.entity_id
_entity_poly.type
_entity_poly.pdbx_seq_one_letter_code
_entity_poly.pdbx_strand_id
1 'polypeptide(L)'
;MQGNNLQQEVNFQRPYYAHLTQLNKGNGAGDWHRWLVAAATRNDMITFFKGLQKYANTQDAKIREVQPIHLAWWTFDAPEGYDVRELLKQIYRLNPSWYKNIDELSASRGKINVTILDDAGGRSWPILPPQDTSLAEFKNS
;
A
#
# COMPACT_ATOMS: atom_id res chain seq x y z
N MET A 1 23.09 43.80 7.66
CA MET A 1 23.57 42.53 7.08
C MET A 1 22.45 41.52 7.17
N GLN A 2 21.75 41.30 6.06
CA GLN A 2 20.67 40.31 5.94
C GLN A 2 21.29 38.95 5.63
N GLY A 3 21.18 38.00 6.56
CA GLY A 3 21.52 36.61 6.32
C GLY A 3 20.29 35.89 5.77
N ASN A 4 20.20 35.80 4.44
CA ASN A 4 19.26 34.90 3.77
C ASN A 4 19.71 33.46 4.02
N ASN A 5 19.22 32.85 5.11
CA ASN A 5 19.25 31.39 5.23
C ASN A 5 18.15 30.85 4.33
N LEU A 6 18.54 30.60 3.09
CA LEU A 6 17.87 29.69 2.17
C LEU A 6 17.84 28.29 2.80
N GLN A 7 16.92 28.07 3.73
CA GLN A 7 16.30 26.75 3.84
C GLN A 7 15.33 26.63 2.67
N GLN A 8 15.90 26.46 1.47
CA GLN A 8 15.21 25.68 0.47
C GLN A 8 15.04 24.31 1.12
N GLU A 9 13.83 24.02 1.61
CA GLU A 9 13.42 22.66 1.86
C GLU A 9 13.77 21.89 0.59
N VAL A 10 14.84 21.10 0.68
CA VAL A 10 15.11 20.10 -0.35
C VAL A 10 13.92 19.17 -0.21
N ASN A 11 12.93 19.39 -1.07
CA ASN A 11 11.74 18.59 -1.21
C ASN A 11 12.22 17.27 -1.81
N PHE A 12 12.90 16.47 -1.00
CA PHE A 12 13.26 15.12 -1.35
C PHE A 12 11.94 14.41 -1.55
N GLN A 13 11.53 14.28 -2.82
CA GLN A 13 10.53 13.32 -3.26
C GLN A 13 11.12 11.93 -3.06
N ARG A 14 11.27 11.56 -1.78
CA ARG A 14 11.65 10.23 -1.38
C ARG A 14 10.43 9.33 -1.52
N PRO A 15 10.63 8.05 -1.84
CA PRO A 15 9.53 7.11 -1.84
C PRO A 15 8.82 7.11 -0.49
N TYR A 16 7.52 6.88 -0.53
CA TYR A 16 6.69 6.71 0.65
C TYR A 16 6.47 5.22 0.88
N TYR A 17 6.65 4.73 2.12
CA TYR A 17 6.58 3.31 2.42
C TYR A 17 5.37 2.98 3.30
N ALA A 18 4.81 1.78 3.15
CA ALA A 18 3.77 1.28 4.04
C ALA A 18 3.87 -0.23 4.22
N HIS A 19 3.52 -0.69 5.42
CA HIS A 19 3.24 -2.11 5.65
C HIS A 19 1.80 -2.42 5.25
N LEU A 20 1.58 -3.58 4.64
CA LEU A 20 0.26 -4.16 4.38
C LEU A 20 0.27 -5.60 4.90
N THR A 21 -0.54 -5.89 5.91
CA THR A 21 -0.49 -7.18 6.64
C THR A 21 -1.85 -7.88 6.62
N GLN A 22 -1.87 -9.19 6.38
CA GLN A 22 -3.11 -9.95 6.40
C GLN A 22 -3.56 -10.25 7.83
N LEU A 23 -4.86 -10.20 8.09
CA LEU A 23 -5.46 -10.54 9.38
C LEU A 23 -6.10 -11.93 9.44
N ASN A 24 -6.22 -12.62 8.31
CA ASN A 24 -6.82 -13.95 8.27
C ASN A 24 -6.01 -14.94 9.13
N LYS A 25 -6.68 -15.52 10.12
CA LYS A 25 -6.09 -16.41 11.13
C LYS A 25 -5.96 -17.87 10.68
N GLY A 26 -6.49 -18.21 9.48
CA GLY A 26 -6.53 -19.58 8.96
C GLY A 26 -5.15 -20.18 8.64
N ASN A 27 -4.13 -19.35 8.40
CA ASN A 27 -2.82 -19.82 7.90
C ASN A 27 -1.82 -20.17 9.03
N GLY A 28 -2.26 -20.20 10.29
CA GLY A 28 -1.38 -20.49 11.43
C GLY A 28 -0.47 -19.32 11.82
N ALA A 29 0.20 -19.44 12.97
CA ALA A 29 1.08 -18.39 13.49
C ALA A 29 2.41 -18.35 12.71
N GLY A 30 2.48 -17.55 11.66
CA GLY A 30 3.68 -17.41 10.84
C GLY A 30 3.38 -16.89 9.44
N ASP A 31 2.25 -17.31 8.86
CA ASP A 31 1.87 -17.00 7.46
C ASP A 31 0.96 -15.78 7.38
N TRP A 32 1.45 -14.65 7.89
CA TRP A 32 0.69 -13.40 7.93
C TRP A 32 0.67 -12.66 6.59
N HIS A 33 1.38 -13.19 5.57
CA HIS A 33 1.49 -12.62 4.23
C HIS A 33 1.71 -11.12 4.31
N ARG A 34 2.87 -10.75 4.85
CA ARG A 34 3.27 -9.36 5.04
C ARG A 34 3.79 -8.80 3.72
N TRP A 35 3.37 -7.58 3.40
CA TRP A 35 3.80 -6.87 2.20
C TRP A 35 4.42 -5.52 2.57
N LEU A 36 5.50 -5.17 1.87
CA LEU A 36 6.02 -3.82 1.83
C LEU A 36 5.47 -3.14 0.56
N VAL A 37 4.80 -2.01 0.74
CA VAL A 37 4.35 -1.13 -0.34
C VAL A 37 5.30 0.06 -0.39
N ALA A 38 5.88 0.33 -1.55
CA ALA A 38 6.69 1.49 -1.83
C ALA A 38 6.03 2.31 -2.94
N ALA A 39 5.76 3.57 -2.67
CA ALA A 39 5.14 4.51 -3.59
C ALA A 39 6.13 5.61 -3.98
N ALA A 40 6.05 6.10 -5.22
CA ALA A 40 6.87 7.24 -5.66
C ALA A 40 6.61 8.49 -4.80
N THR A 41 5.37 8.71 -4.37
CA THR A 41 4.97 9.81 -3.49
C THR A 41 3.94 9.40 -2.45
N ARG A 42 3.71 10.25 -1.44
CA ARG A 42 2.60 10.12 -0.47
C ARG A 42 1.24 10.06 -1.16
N ASN A 43 1.03 10.88 -2.20
CA ASN A 43 -0.22 10.92 -2.95
C ASN A 43 -0.44 9.63 -3.72
N ASP A 44 0.59 9.06 -4.33
CA ASP A 44 0.49 7.77 -5.01
C ASP A 44 0.12 6.65 -4.02
N MET A 45 0.66 6.71 -2.79
CA MET A 45 0.27 5.79 -1.72
C MET A 45 -1.23 5.91 -1.36
N ILE A 46 -1.72 7.13 -1.22
CA ILE A 46 -3.15 7.39 -0.96
C ILE A 46 -3.99 6.86 -2.11
N THR A 47 -3.65 7.19 -3.36
CA THR A 47 -4.35 6.72 -4.55
C THR A 47 -4.41 5.20 -4.54
N PHE A 48 -3.30 4.51 -4.34
CA PHE A 48 -3.26 3.05 -4.30
C PHE A 48 -4.19 2.46 -3.24
N PHE A 49 -4.08 2.91 -1.99
CA PHE A 49 -4.88 2.34 -0.90
C PHE A 49 -6.37 2.68 -1.02
N LYS A 50 -6.74 3.83 -1.59
CA LYS A 50 -8.13 4.10 -1.97
C LYS A 50 -8.63 3.13 -3.02
N GLY A 51 -7.83 2.88 -4.06
CA GLY A 51 -8.15 1.89 -5.07
C GLY A 51 -8.33 0.50 -4.46
N LEU A 52 -7.47 0.14 -3.51
CA LEU A 52 -7.54 -1.14 -2.81
C LEU A 52 -8.79 -1.25 -1.93
N GLN A 53 -9.18 -0.17 -1.24
CA GLN A 53 -10.45 -0.12 -0.49
C GLN A 53 -11.68 -0.22 -1.41
N LYS A 54 -11.68 0.52 -2.52
CA LYS A 54 -12.75 0.41 -3.53
C LYS A 54 -12.86 -1.01 -4.06
N TYR A 55 -11.72 -1.65 -4.35
CA TYR A 55 -11.68 -3.03 -4.83
C TYR A 55 -12.27 -3.99 -3.80
N ALA A 56 -11.87 -3.85 -2.54
CA ALA A 56 -12.37 -4.68 -1.45
C ALA A 56 -13.89 -4.55 -1.22
N ASN A 57 -14.49 -3.42 -1.62
CA ASN A 57 -15.93 -3.18 -1.54
C ASN A 57 -16.70 -3.66 -2.79
N THR A 58 -16.03 -4.24 -3.79
CA THR A 58 -16.71 -4.79 -4.97
C THR A 58 -17.28 -6.17 -4.71
N GLN A 59 -18.35 -6.50 -5.43
CA GLN A 59 -18.89 -7.87 -5.42
C GLN A 59 -17.84 -8.84 -5.97
N ASP A 60 -17.61 -9.93 -5.23
CA ASP A 60 -16.65 -11.01 -5.52
C ASP A 60 -15.16 -10.61 -5.39
N ALA A 61 -14.85 -9.53 -4.67
CA ALA A 61 -13.47 -9.18 -4.35
C ALA A 61 -12.79 -10.30 -3.57
N LYS A 62 -11.56 -10.66 -3.97
CA LYS A 62 -10.76 -11.65 -3.26
C LYS A 62 -10.08 -11.07 -2.03
N ILE A 63 -9.63 -9.83 -2.13
CA ILE A 63 -9.15 -9.04 -0.99
C ILE A 63 -10.38 -8.38 -0.36
N ARG A 64 -10.59 -8.64 0.91
CA ARG A 64 -11.69 -8.15 1.73
C ARG A 64 -11.15 -7.17 2.76
N GLU A 65 -11.96 -6.20 3.16
CA GLU A 65 -11.70 -5.29 4.28
C GLU A 65 -10.27 -4.72 4.35
N VAL A 66 -10.01 -3.64 3.63
CA VAL A 66 -8.71 -2.95 3.65
C VAL A 66 -8.80 -1.76 4.59
N GLN A 67 -8.03 -1.76 5.67
CA GLN A 67 -8.14 -0.75 6.73
C GLN A 67 -6.79 -0.10 7.06
N PRO A 68 -6.74 1.23 7.21
CA PRO A 68 -5.57 1.90 7.73
C PRO A 68 -5.54 1.85 9.27
N ILE A 69 -4.38 1.53 9.84
CA ILE A 69 -4.05 1.92 11.22
C ILE A 69 -3.52 3.36 11.20
N HIS A 70 -2.61 3.63 10.27
CA HIS A 70 -2.16 4.95 9.86
C HIS A 70 -1.62 4.86 8.43
N LEU A 71 -1.24 5.96 7.78
CA LEU A 71 -0.93 5.92 6.34
C LEU A 71 0.25 4.99 5.99
N ALA A 72 1.20 4.80 6.90
CA ALA A 72 2.32 3.85 6.75
C ALA A 72 2.01 2.40 7.21
N TRP A 73 0.78 2.08 7.66
CA TRP A 73 0.43 0.75 8.17
C TRP A 73 -1.03 0.39 7.90
N TRP A 74 -1.20 -0.68 7.11
CA TRP A 74 -2.48 -1.15 6.61
C TRP A 74 -2.67 -2.62 6.91
N THR A 75 -3.92 -3.00 7.05
CA THR A 75 -4.35 -4.38 7.23
C THR A 75 -5.34 -4.75 6.14
N PHE A 76 -5.38 -6.04 5.79
CA PHE A 76 -6.39 -6.58 4.90
C PHE A 76 -6.86 -7.96 5.36
N ASP A 77 -8.05 -8.34 4.93
CA ASP A 77 -8.52 -9.72 4.97
C ASP A 77 -8.52 -10.32 3.56
N ALA A 78 -8.30 -11.62 3.44
CA ALA A 78 -8.40 -12.34 2.17
C ALA A 78 -8.45 -13.84 2.47
N PRO A 79 -9.11 -14.65 1.64
CA PRO A 79 -8.94 -16.09 1.68
C PRO A 79 -7.47 -16.49 1.51
N GLU A 80 -6.77 -15.86 0.56
CA GLU A 80 -5.36 -16.14 0.24
C GLU A 80 -4.53 -14.85 0.29
N GLY A 81 -3.46 -14.80 1.08
CA GLY A 81 -2.65 -13.57 1.16
C GLY A 81 -1.97 -13.18 -0.14
N TYR A 82 -1.74 -14.15 -1.03
CA TYR A 82 -1.23 -13.92 -2.38
C TYR A 82 -2.23 -13.23 -3.33
N ASP A 83 -3.48 -13.01 -2.93
CA ASP A 83 -4.45 -12.25 -3.73
C ASP A 83 -3.99 -10.82 -4.02
N VAL A 84 -3.20 -10.21 -3.12
CA VAL A 84 -2.53 -8.92 -3.35
C VAL A 84 -1.61 -8.98 -4.58
N ARG A 85 -0.78 -10.03 -4.69
CA ARG A 85 0.10 -10.25 -5.85
C ARG A 85 -0.70 -10.46 -7.13
N GLU A 86 -1.82 -11.18 -7.06
CA GLU A 86 -2.66 -11.39 -8.24
C GLU A 86 -3.27 -10.08 -8.73
N LEU A 87 -3.83 -9.26 -7.84
CA LEU A 87 -4.32 -7.92 -8.20
C LEU A 87 -3.25 -7.08 -8.90
N LEU A 88 -2.04 -7.04 -8.34
CA LEU A 88 -0.93 -6.28 -8.93
C LEU A 88 -0.55 -6.76 -10.32
N LYS A 89 -0.51 -8.09 -10.54
CA LYS A 89 -0.29 -8.66 -11.88
C LYS A 89 -1.31 -8.14 -12.88
N GLN A 90 -2.58 -8.02 -12.49
CA GLN A 90 -3.65 -7.55 -13.37
C GLN A 90 -3.52 -6.06 -13.69
N ILE A 91 -3.11 -5.24 -12.71
CA ILE A 91 -2.78 -3.82 -12.93
C ILE A 91 -1.63 -3.69 -13.95
N TYR A 92 -0.53 -4.44 -13.77
CA TYR A 92 0.61 -4.39 -14.69
C TYR A 92 0.31 -4.94 -16.09
N ARG A 93 -0.64 -5.89 -16.20
CA ARG A 93 -1.12 -6.44 -17.47
C ARG A 93 -2.15 -5.57 -18.19
N LEU A 94 -2.49 -4.40 -17.66
CA LEU A 94 -3.51 -3.51 -18.22
C LEU A 94 -4.86 -4.21 -18.38
N ASN A 95 -5.28 -4.97 -17.36
CA ASN A 95 -6.56 -5.69 -17.35
C ASN A 95 -7.56 -5.08 -16.35
N PRO A 96 -8.10 -3.87 -16.62
CA PRO A 96 -8.94 -3.15 -15.66
C PRO A 96 -10.27 -3.82 -15.33
N SER A 97 -10.83 -4.60 -16.24
CA SER A 97 -12.08 -5.32 -16.00
C SER A 97 -11.96 -6.31 -14.83
N TRP A 98 -10.77 -6.87 -14.60
CA TRP A 98 -10.50 -7.80 -13.50
C TRP A 98 -10.67 -7.12 -12.13
N TYR A 99 -10.23 -5.87 -12.00
CA TYR A 99 -10.39 -5.05 -10.80
C TYR A 99 -11.51 -4.02 -10.94
N LYS A 100 -12.56 -4.37 -11.71
CA LYS A 100 -13.82 -3.61 -11.84
C LYS A 100 -13.64 -2.18 -12.33
N ASN A 101 -12.63 -1.93 -13.16
CA ASN A 101 -12.29 -0.63 -13.74
C ASN A 101 -12.09 0.47 -12.69
N ILE A 102 -11.48 0.14 -11.55
CA ILE A 102 -11.16 1.13 -10.52
C ILE A 102 -9.98 1.99 -10.98
N ASP A 103 -10.24 3.27 -11.23
CA ASP A 103 -9.29 4.23 -11.80
C ASP A 103 -8.05 4.41 -10.93
N GLU A 104 -8.19 4.44 -9.61
CA GLU A 104 -7.07 4.56 -8.68
C GLU A 104 -6.04 3.44 -8.85
N LEU A 105 -6.51 2.20 -9.07
CA LEU A 105 -5.63 1.05 -9.26
C LEU A 105 -4.89 1.15 -10.61
N SER A 106 -5.58 1.58 -11.67
CA SER A 106 -4.96 1.86 -12.97
C SER A 106 -3.91 2.97 -12.87
N ALA A 107 -4.23 4.06 -12.16
CA ALA A 107 -3.36 5.23 -11.98
C ALA A 107 -2.12 4.95 -11.13
N SER A 108 -2.15 3.89 -10.33
CA SER A 108 -1.05 3.43 -9.47
C SER A 108 0.04 2.67 -10.26
N ARG A 109 -0.25 2.22 -11.48
CA ARG A 109 0.68 1.46 -12.31
C ARG A 109 1.97 2.24 -12.56
N GLY A 110 3.12 1.62 -12.26
CA GLY A 110 4.45 2.22 -12.42
C GLY A 110 4.82 3.23 -11.33
N LYS A 111 3.94 3.51 -10.36
CA LYS A 111 4.20 4.39 -9.21
C LYS A 111 4.20 3.66 -7.88
N ILE A 112 3.75 2.41 -7.88
CA ILE A 112 3.71 1.52 -6.72
C ILE A 112 4.49 0.24 -7.02
N ASN A 113 5.36 -0.12 -6.09
CA ASN A 113 5.98 -1.43 -5.98
C ASN A 113 5.46 -2.11 -4.70
N VAL A 114 5.11 -3.38 -4.80
CA VAL A 114 4.72 -4.17 -3.64
C VAL A 114 5.54 -5.44 -3.62
N THR A 115 6.11 -5.77 -2.47
CA THR A 115 6.99 -6.92 -2.30
C THR A 115 6.55 -7.72 -1.08
N ILE A 116 6.48 -9.04 -1.22
CA ILE A 116 6.21 -9.93 -0.10
C ILE A 116 7.43 -9.95 0.82
N LEU A 117 7.19 -9.87 2.13
CA LEU A 117 8.21 -10.00 3.16
C LEU A 117 8.30 -11.46 3.60
N ASP A 118 9.52 -11.91 3.90
CA ASP A 118 9.75 -13.30 4.32
C ASP A 118 9.15 -13.57 5.70
N ASP A 119 8.25 -14.55 5.74
CA ASP A 119 7.51 -15.00 6.92
C ASP A 119 8.22 -16.14 7.67
N ALA A 120 9.19 -16.84 7.04
CA ALA A 120 9.96 -17.92 7.64
C ALA A 120 11.36 -17.46 8.09
N GLY A 121 11.98 -18.17 9.05
CA GLY A 121 13.43 -18.08 9.33
C GLY A 121 13.95 -16.82 10.06
N GLY A 122 13.14 -15.77 10.21
CA GLY A 122 13.54 -14.56 10.92
C GLY A 122 12.74 -13.39 10.42
N ARG A 123 11.64 -13.09 11.11
CA ARG A 123 10.64 -12.04 10.82
C ARG A 123 11.32 -10.69 10.62
N SER A 124 11.78 -10.45 9.40
CA SER A 124 12.54 -9.25 9.05
C SER A 124 11.53 -8.14 8.83
N TRP A 125 11.47 -7.21 9.77
CA TRP A 125 10.67 -6.00 9.67
C TRP A 125 11.58 -4.88 9.20
N PRO A 126 11.47 -4.42 7.94
CA PRO A 126 12.26 -3.28 7.51
C PRO A 126 11.84 -2.06 8.35
N ILE A 127 12.81 -1.43 9.00
CA ILE A 127 12.59 -0.16 9.68
C ILE A 127 12.44 0.90 8.59
N LEU A 128 11.25 1.49 8.51
CA LEU A 128 10.95 2.52 7.52
C LEU A 128 11.52 3.87 7.97
N PRO A 129 11.96 4.74 7.03
CA PRO A 129 12.42 6.07 7.37
C PRO A 129 11.28 6.90 7.99
N PRO A 130 11.57 7.86 8.89
CA PRO A 130 10.55 8.74 9.44
C PRO A 130 9.82 9.48 8.33
N GLN A 131 8.50 9.38 8.29
CA GLN A 131 7.61 9.96 7.27
C GLN A 131 6.29 10.38 7.92
N ASP A 132 5.56 11.32 7.33
CA ASP A 132 4.25 11.73 7.85
C ASP A 132 3.24 10.58 7.67
N THR A 133 2.74 10.03 8.78
CA THR A 133 1.80 8.91 8.81
C THR A 133 0.34 9.34 8.92
N SER A 134 0.04 10.65 8.86
CA SER A 134 -1.31 11.18 9.02
C SER A 134 -2.30 10.67 7.98
N LEU A 135 -3.54 10.42 8.41
CA LEU A 135 -4.66 10.06 7.52
C LEU A 135 -5.48 11.28 7.06
N ALA A 136 -5.08 12.51 7.37
CA ALA A 136 -5.90 13.71 7.10
C ALA A 136 -6.30 13.83 5.62
N GLU A 137 -5.33 13.76 4.70
CA GLU A 137 -5.59 13.82 3.26
C GLU A 137 -6.36 12.59 2.75
N PHE A 138 -6.15 11.43 3.38
CA PHE A 138 -6.84 10.19 3.03
C PHE A 138 -8.35 10.28 3.32
N LYS A 139 -8.74 10.91 4.43
CA LYS A 139 -10.14 11.05 4.86
C LYS A 139 -10.91 12.15 4.12
N ASN A 140 -10.20 13.13 3.55
CA ASN A 140 -10.79 14.35 2.99
C ASN A 140 -11.01 14.30 1.47
N SER A 141 -10.81 13.15 0.83
CA SER A 141 -10.79 13.03 -0.64
C SER A 141 -11.61 11.86 -1.17
#